data_AF-A0A1B7UFU6-F1
#
_entry.id   AF-A0A1B7UFU6-F1
#
_cell.length_a   1.000
_cell.length_b   1.000
_cell.length_c   1.000
_cell.angle_alpha   90.00
_cell.angle_beta   90.00
_cell.angle_gamma   90.00
#
_symmetry.space_group_name_H-M   'P 1'
#
loop_
_entity.id
_entity.type
_entity.pdbx_description
1 polymer ?
#
loop_
_entity_poly.entity_id
_entity_poly.type
_entity_poly.pdbx_seq_one_letter_code
_entity_poly.pdbx_strand_id
1 'polypeptide(L)'
;MLLFHKKQLKLLDKNTGELTVISDVNQRVRFPAPAADDKIIFFAELIGEDWQINAFNRETKSQSLVVKGYRVLLPWQKQFIAADAKGAFYLLDSQYQLVRQLPLEIDLTARHQINLRGNKLIVAYTNINHASNWSLAELDLVTDHLQLHPIENLPVKTVFSIDKDGSGIIISVGNDHESQLVKFGYNSGYN
;
A
#
# COMPACT_ATOMS: atom_id res chain seq x y z
N MET A 1 0.86 12.06 10.80
CA MET A 1 0.84 11.66 9.37
C MET A 1 2.02 10.74 9.11
N LEU A 2 1.79 9.58 8.51
CA LEU A 2 2.86 8.65 8.14
C LEU A 2 3.44 9.05 6.79
N LEU A 3 4.76 9.06 6.67
CA LEU A 3 5.43 9.33 5.40
C LEU A 3 6.75 8.57 5.29
N PHE A 4 7.14 8.31 4.04
CA PHE A 4 8.49 7.87 3.73
C PHE A 4 9.36 9.09 3.43
N HIS A 5 10.41 9.28 4.21
CA HIS A 5 11.37 10.37 4.03
C HIS A 5 12.79 9.86 4.26
N LYS A 6 13.70 10.12 3.31
CA LYS A 6 15.08 9.63 3.32
C LYS A 6 15.18 8.11 3.57
N LYS A 7 14.38 7.32 2.85
CA LYS A 7 14.28 5.85 2.94
C LYS A 7 13.78 5.30 4.29
N GLN A 8 13.35 6.16 5.21
CA GLN A 8 12.79 5.75 6.51
C GLN A 8 11.29 6.01 6.55
N LEU A 9 10.57 5.15 7.26
CA LEU A 9 9.23 5.45 7.73
C LEU A 9 9.31 6.42 8.91
N LYS A 10 8.57 7.52 8.81
CA LYS A 10 8.51 8.56 9.84
C LYS A 10 7.06 8.96 10.14
N LEU A 11 6.84 9.43 11.36
CA LEU A 11 5.60 10.05 11.79
C LEU A 11 5.81 11.55 11.90
N LEU A 12 5.05 12.32 11.13
CA LEU A 12 4.94 13.77 11.27
C LEU A 12 3.78 14.10 12.22
N ASP A 13 4.08 14.80 13.31
CA ASP A 13 3.06 15.48 14.10
C ASP A 13 2.59 16.72 13.32
N LYS A 14 1.28 16.82 13.07
CA LYS A 14 0.72 17.93 12.27
C LYS A 14 0.61 19.24 13.06
N ASN A 15 0.57 19.17 14.39
CA ASN A 15 0.43 20.34 15.26
C ASN A 15 1.79 20.96 15.55
N THR A 16 2.81 20.13 15.79
CA THR A 16 4.16 20.60 16.16
C THR A 16 5.13 20.61 14.98
N GLY A 17 4.85 19.85 13.91
CA GLY A 17 5.78 19.64 12.80
C GLY A 17 6.92 18.67 13.13
N GLU A 18 6.91 18.04 14.31
CA GLU A 18 7.96 17.11 14.73
C GLU A 18 7.95 15.82 13.90
N LEU A 19 9.14 15.34 13.53
CA LEU A 19 9.33 14.07 12.83
C LEU A 19 9.91 13.00 13.76
N THR A 20 9.09 12.02 14.13
CA THR A 20 9.55 10.82 14.84
C THR A 20 9.97 9.75 13.84
N VAL A 21 11.16 9.18 14.02
CA VAL A 21 11.65 8.05 13.22
C VAL A 21 10.98 6.76 13.70
N ILE A 22 10.39 6.01 12.77
CA ILE A 22 9.78 4.71 13.06
C ILE A 22 10.73 3.59 12.64
N SER A 23 11.30 3.67 11.43
CA SER A 23 12.20 2.64 10.90
C SER A 23 13.63 3.14 10.71
N ASP A 24 14.59 2.23 10.81
CA ASP A 24 15.97 2.49 10.41
C ASP A 24 16.08 2.68 8.87
N VAL A 25 17.16 3.32 8.42
CA VAL A 25 17.43 3.61 7.00
C VAL A 25 17.68 2.34 6.18
N ASN A 26 18.14 1.25 6.83
CA ASN A 26 18.41 -0.02 6.18
C ASN A 26 17.18 -0.94 6.15
N GLN A 27 16.13 -0.64 6.92
CA GLN A 27 14.91 -1.43 6.92
C GLN A 27 14.11 -1.18 5.64
N ARG A 28 13.83 -2.25 4.91
CA ARG A 28 13.00 -2.21 3.69
C ARG A 28 11.53 -2.29 4.07
N VAL A 29 10.96 -1.16 4.50
CA VAL A 29 9.58 -1.14 5.01
C VAL A 29 8.53 -0.70 3.98
N ARG A 30 7.30 -1.20 4.14
CA ARG A 30 6.13 -0.95 3.29
C ARG A 30 4.83 -0.99 4.11
N PHE A 31 3.73 -0.51 3.53
CA PHE A 31 2.35 -0.58 4.06
C PHE A 31 2.19 -0.19 5.54
N PRO A 32 2.61 1.02 5.93
CA PRO A 32 2.39 1.46 7.29
C PRO A 32 0.89 1.71 7.53
N ALA A 33 0.35 1.19 8.63
CA ALA A 33 -1.04 1.35 9.01
C ALA A 33 -1.16 1.60 10.53
N PRO A 34 -1.85 2.67 10.97
CA PRO A 34 -2.11 2.89 12.39
C PRO A 34 -3.13 1.87 12.92
N ALA A 35 -2.94 1.44 14.17
CA ALA A 35 -3.97 0.77 14.95
C ALA A 35 -5.12 1.73 15.29
N ALA A 36 -6.27 1.18 15.66
CA ALA A 36 -7.46 1.97 15.99
C ALA A 36 -7.27 2.92 17.19
N ASP A 37 -6.35 2.59 18.10
CA ASP A 37 -6.00 3.42 19.25
C ASP A 37 -4.90 4.46 18.95
N ASP A 38 -4.42 4.50 17.71
CA ASP A 38 -3.28 5.30 17.26
C ASP A 38 -1.97 5.09 18.04
N LYS A 39 -1.89 4.15 18.98
CA LYS A 39 -0.69 3.90 19.81
C LYS A 39 0.32 3.03 19.09
N ILE A 40 -0.19 2.10 18.28
CA ILE A 40 0.60 1.15 17.50
C ILE A 40 0.56 1.53 16.03
N ILE A 41 1.69 1.41 15.36
CA ILE A 41 1.80 1.49 13.91
C ILE A 41 2.32 0.16 13.40
N PHE A 42 1.51 -0.53 12.61
CA PHE A 42 1.93 -1.72 11.88
C PHE A 42 2.66 -1.32 10.61
N PHE A 43 3.67 -2.08 10.22
CA PHE A 43 4.32 -1.94 8.93
C PHE A 43 4.96 -3.26 8.52
N ALA A 44 5.02 -3.51 7.22
CA ALA A 44 5.74 -4.65 6.69
C ALA A 44 7.21 -4.33 6.51
N GLU A 45 8.07 -5.31 6.75
CA GLU A 45 9.51 -5.27 6.52
C GLU A 45 9.92 -6.52 5.72
N LEU A 46 10.81 -6.32 4.75
CA LEU A 46 11.46 -7.41 4.03
C LEU A 46 12.83 -7.68 4.64
N ILE A 47 13.02 -8.85 5.21
CA ILE A 47 14.31 -9.33 5.75
C ILE A 47 14.75 -10.54 4.93
N GLY A 48 15.85 -10.40 4.19
CA GLY A 48 16.22 -11.38 3.17
C GLY A 48 15.14 -11.47 2.09
N GLU A 49 14.52 -12.64 1.98
CA GLU A 49 13.40 -12.90 1.06
C GLU A 49 12.03 -12.98 1.78
N ASP A 50 12.04 -12.89 3.11
CA ASP A 50 10.85 -13.07 3.93
C ASP A 50 10.20 -11.74 4.31
N TRP A 51 8.89 -11.66 4.09
CA TRP A 51 8.07 -10.57 4.60
C TRP A 51 7.61 -10.85 6.03
N GLN A 52 7.67 -9.81 6.86
CA GLN A 52 7.12 -9.83 8.20
C GLN A 52 6.43 -8.51 8.54
N ILE A 53 5.45 -8.58 9.43
CA ILE A 53 4.76 -7.42 9.99
C ILE A 53 5.35 -7.11 11.35
N ASN A 54 5.77 -5.86 11.53
CA ASN A 54 6.22 -5.33 12.80
C ASN A 54 5.20 -4.32 13.34
N ALA A 55 5.17 -4.17 14.66
CA ALA A 55 4.46 -3.14 15.39
C ALA A 55 5.46 -2.18 16.04
N PHE A 56 5.29 -0.89 15.78
CA PHE A 56 5.96 0.19 16.50
C PHE A 56 5.03 0.79 17.54
N ASN A 57 5.42 0.74 18.81
CA ASN A 57 4.71 1.42 19.89
C ASN A 57 5.23 2.85 20.02
N ARG A 58 4.33 3.82 19.89
CA ARG A 58 4.67 5.25 19.91
C ARG A 58 5.07 5.77 21.29
N GLU A 59 4.53 5.19 22.36
CA GLU A 59 4.81 5.61 23.74
C GLU A 59 6.20 5.12 24.16
N THR A 60 6.50 3.84 23.95
CA THR A 60 7.78 3.23 24.33
C THR A 60 8.87 3.39 23.28
N LYS A 61 8.50 3.80 22.05
CA LYS A 61 9.39 3.88 20.88
C LYS A 61 10.07 2.56 20.53
N SER A 62 9.42 1.43 20.85
CA SER A 62 9.95 0.09 20.59
C SER A 62 9.27 -0.57 19.40
N GLN A 63 10.02 -1.39 18.67
CA GLN A 63 9.50 -2.28 17.64
C GLN A 63 9.38 -3.71 18.15
N SER A 64 8.40 -4.46 17.66
CA SER A 64 8.25 -5.89 17.90
C SER A 64 7.70 -6.60 16.67
N LEU A 65 8.13 -7.84 16.45
CA LEU A 65 7.56 -8.71 15.42
C LEU A 65 6.14 -9.11 15.81
N VAL A 66 5.21 -9.01 14.87
CA VAL A 66 3.80 -9.39 15.04
C VAL A 66 3.52 -10.73 14.39
N VAL A 67 3.77 -10.83 13.08
CA VAL A 67 3.47 -12.03 12.28
C VAL A 67 4.38 -12.10 11.06
N LYS A 68 4.74 -13.32 10.63
CA LYS A 68 5.56 -13.57 9.44
C LYS A 68 4.69 -13.99 8.25
N GLY A 69 5.24 -13.88 7.04
CA GLY A 69 4.59 -14.30 5.79
C GLY A 69 3.65 -13.27 5.17
N TYR A 70 3.36 -12.18 5.89
CA TYR A 70 2.46 -11.12 5.44
C TYR A 70 3.19 -9.85 5.07
N ARG A 71 2.70 -9.20 4.02
CA ARG A 71 3.19 -7.93 3.48
C ARG A 71 2.22 -6.77 3.74
N VAL A 72 0.96 -7.06 4.04
CA VAL A 72 -0.05 -6.06 4.41
C VAL A 72 -0.73 -6.53 5.68
N LEU A 73 -0.99 -5.60 6.62
CA LEU A 73 -1.82 -5.83 7.79
C LEU A 73 -2.59 -4.55 8.11
N LEU A 74 -3.92 -4.61 7.99
CA LEU A 74 -4.82 -3.48 8.19
C LEU A 74 -5.79 -3.84 9.33
N PRO A 75 -5.80 -3.06 10.44
CA PRO A 75 -6.76 -3.26 11.51
C PRO A 75 -8.19 -3.05 11.02
N TRP A 76 -9.08 -4.00 11.31
CA TRP A 76 -10.50 -3.93 10.95
C TRP A 76 -11.36 -4.44 12.10
N GLN A 77 -12.11 -3.55 12.74
CA GLN A 77 -12.89 -3.88 13.94
C GLN A 77 -11.98 -4.51 15.03
N LYS A 78 -12.24 -5.78 15.42
CA LYS A 78 -11.41 -6.57 16.36
C LYS A 78 -10.52 -7.60 15.66
N GLN A 79 -10.38 -7.47 14.34
CA GLN A 79 -9.70 -8.41 13.45
C GLN A 79 -8.70 -7.66 12.58
N PHE A 80 -8.04 -8.38 11.68
CA PHE A 80 -7.10 -7.80 10.73
C PHE A 80 -7.33 -8.32 9.32
N ILE A 81 -7.22 -7.43 8.34
CA ILE A 81 -7.10 -7.79 6.94
C ILE A 81 -5.63 -7.89 6.62
N ALA A 82 -5.18 -9.06 6.19
CA ALA A 82 -3.80 -9.31 5.84
C ALA A 82 -3.67 -9.67 4.36
N ALA A 83 -2.52 -9.38 3.76
CA ALA A 83 -2.15 -9.94 2.45
C ALA A 83 -0.77 -10.58 2.56
N ASP A 84 -0.63 -11.80 2.04
CA ASP A 84 0.64 -12.52 2.05
C ASP A 84 1.64 -11.97 1.01
N ALA A 85 2.82 -12.57 0.93
CA ALA A 85 3.83 -12.17 -0.04
C ALA A 85 3.39 -12.37 -1.51
N LYS A 86 2.47 -13.30 -1.77
CA LYS A 86 1.90 -13.59 -3.09
C LYS A 86 0.74 -12.66 -3.43
N GLY A 87 0.20 -11.99 -2.42
CA GLY A 87 -0.87 -11.01 -2.53
C GLY A 87 -2.27 -11.58 -2.44
N ALA A 88 -2.41 -12.82 -1.94
CA ALA A 88 -3.69 -13.33 -1.49
C ALA A 88 -4.09 -12.65 -0.19
N PHE A 89 -5.37 -12.28 -0.07
CA PHE A 89 -5.91 -11.60 1.10
C PHE A 89 -6.59 -12.56 2.08
N TYR A 90 -6.48 -12.26 3.36
CA TYR A 90 -7.00 -13.08 4.46
C TYR A 90 -7.61 -12.20 5.55
N LEU A 91 -8.60 -12.76 6.24
CA LEU A 91 -9.07 -12.25 7.52
C LEU A 91 -8.36 -13.01 8.64
N LEU A 92 -7.73 -12.27 9.55
CA LEU A 92 -7.09 -12.78 10.75
C LEU A 92 -7.86 -12.35 12.00
N ASP A 93 -7.83 -13.17 13.05
CA ASP A 93 -8.39 -12.81 14.35
C ASP A 93 -7.48 -11.86 15.14
N SER A 94 -7.88 -11.51 16.37
CA SER A 94 -7.11 -10.63 17.25
C SER A 94 -5.75 -11.18 17.68
N GLN A 95 -5.51 -12.48 17.48
CA GLN A 95 -4.27 -13.21 17.77
C GLN A 95 -3.51 -13.54 16.47
N TYR A 96 -3.88 -12.88 15.37
CA TYR A 96 -3.29 -13.03 14.04
C TYR A 96 -3.41 -14.44 13.45
N GLN A 97 -4.37 -15.23 13.94
CA GLN A 97 -4.67 -16.55 13.37
C GLN A 97 -5.61 -16.40 12.18
N LEU A 98 -5.40 -17.25 11.17
CA LEU A 98 -6.24 -17.27 9.97
C LEU A 98 -7.69 -17.65 10.33
N VAL A 99 -8.62 -16.75 10.00
CA VAL A 99 -10.06 -17.02 10.10
C VAL A 99 -10.58 -17.55 8.77
N ARG A 100 -10.31 -16.83 7.67
CA ARG A 100 -10.66 -17.24 6.31
C ARG A 100 -9.83 -16.50 5.27
N GLN A 101 -9.73 -17.09 4.08
CA GLN A 101 -9.23 -16.40 2.89
C GLN A 101 -10.33 -15.50 2.31
N LEU A 102 -9.94 -14.32 1.85
CA LEU A 102 -10.84 -13.36 1.18
C LEU A 102 -10.78 -13.60 -0.34
N PRO A 103 -11.87 -13.33 -1.08
CA PRO A 103 -11.93 -13.57 -2.52
C PRO A 103 -11.22 -12.46 -3.31
N LEU A 104 -9.99 -12.12 -2.93
CA LEU A 104 -9.17 -11.10 -3.58
C LEU A 104 -7.70 -11.54 -3.59
N GLU A 105 -7.08 -11.46 -4.77
CA GLU A 105 -5.66 -11.71 -4.97
C GLU A 105 -5.12 -10.68 -5.96
N ILE A 106 -4.01 -10.03 -5.62
CA ILE A 106 -3.37 -9.04 -6.49
C ILE A 106 -1.86 -9.23 -6.49
N ASP A 107 -1.19 -8.87 -7.58
CA ASP A 107 0.27 -8.80 -7.56
C ASP A 107 0.75 -7.56 -6.79
N LEU A 108 1.23 -7.77 -5.56
CA LEU A 108 1.79 -6.71 -4.73
C LEU A 108 3.15 -6.18 -5.23
N THR A 109 3.79 -6.82 -6.20
CA THR A 109 5.02 -6.31 -6.84
C THR A 109 4.71 -5.24 -7.88
N ALA A 110 3.53 -5.31 -8.51
CA ALA A 110 3.01 -4.32 -9.42
C ALA A 110 2.55 -3.05 -8.67
N ARG A 111 2.21 -1.99 -9.41
CA ARG A 111 1.71 -0.77 -8.78
C ARG A 111 0.30 -0.98 -8.27
N HIS A 112 0.08 -0.59 -7.03
CA HIS A 112 -1.22 -0.74 -6.38
C HIS A 112 -1.39 0.27 -5.25
N GLN A 113 -2.63 0.39 -4.80
CA GLN A 113 -3.03 1.14 -3.64
C GLN A 113 -4.14 0.39 -2.93
N ILE A 114 -3.97 0.18 -1.63
CA ILE A 114 -4.92 -0.56 -0.79
C ILE A 114 -5.50 0.42 0.23
N ASN A 115 -6.82 0.47 0.32
CA ASN A 115 -7.53 1.30 1.27
C ASN A 115 -8.60 0.48 1.97
N LEU A 116 -8.60 0.51 3.30
CA LEU A 116 -9.69 0.01 4.12
C LEU A 116 -10.58 1.19 4.53
N ARG A 117 -11.88 1.11 4.25
CA ARG A 117 -12.90 2.13 4.58
C ARG A 117 -14.14 1.45 5.16
N GLY A 118 -14.32 1.54 6.48
CA GLY A 118 -15.42 0.84 7.16
C GLY A 118 -15.36 -0.66 6.91
N ASN A 119 -16.36 -1.21 6.24
CA ASN A 119 -16.44 -2.63 5.86
C ASN A 119 -15.99 -2.92 4.43
N LYS A 120 -15.43 -1.92 3.72
CA LYS A 120 -14.96 -2.09 2.36
C LYS A 120 -13.44 -2.09 2.29
N LEU A 121 -12.88 -3.10 1.62
CA LEU A 121 -11.52 -3.10 1.14
C LEU A 121 -11.53 -2.67 -0.33
N ILE A 122 -10.91 -1.54 -0.62
CA ILE A 122 -10.85 -0.97 -1.97
C ILE A 122 -9.40 -0.99 -2.44
N VAL A 123 -9.15 -1.66 -3.56
CA VAL A 123 -7.81 -1.86 -4.11
C VAL A 123 -7.77 -1.41 -5.56
N ALA A 124 -6.94 -0.41 -5.85
CA ALA A 124 -6.57 -0.07 -7.22
C ALA A 124 -5.23 -0.75 -7.53
N TYR A 125 -5.13 -1.51 -8.62
CA TYR A 125 -3.90 -2.22 -8.98
C TYR A 125 -3.74 -2.35 -10.49
N THR A 126 -2.50 -2.43 -10.95
CA THR A 126 -2.18 -2.68 -12.37
C THR A 126 -2.01 -4.18 -12.61
N ASN A 127 -2.54 -4.69 -13.72
CA ASN A 127 -2.26 -6.05 -14.17
C ASN A 127 -0.88 -6.11 -14.84
N ILE A 128 -0.02 -7.06 -14.46
CA ILE A 128 1.33 -7.20 -15.04
C ILE A 128 1.32 -7.49 -16.54
N ASN A 129 0.28 -8.16 -17.04
CA ASN A 129 0.18 -8.51 -18.45
C ASN A 129 -0.28 -7.31 -19.30
N HIS A 130 -0.82 -6.27 -18.65
CA HIS A 130 -1.33 -5.07 -19.30
C HIS A 130 -1.03 -3.85 -18.41
N ALA A 131 0.22 -3.38 -18.43
CA ALA A 131 0.71 -2.33 -17.53
C ALA A 131 -0.13 -1.04 -17.50
N SER A 132 -0.91 -0.75 -18.56
CA SER A 132 -1.83 0.40 -18.66
C SER A 132 -3.29 0.10 -18.27
N ASN A 133 -3.57 -1.11 -17.79
CA ASN A 133 -4.92 -1.52 -17.38
C ASN A 133 -4.94 -1.56 -15.86
N TRP A 134 -5.46 -0.47 -15.29
CA TRP A 134 -5.81 -0.45 -13.90
C TRP A 134 -7.05 -1.31 -13.68
N SER A 135 -7.16 -1.91 -12.51
CA SER A 135 -8.37 -2.55 -12.02
C SER A 135 -8.66 -2.00 -10.64
N LEU A 136 -9.92 -1.72 -10.38
CA LEU A 136 -10.44 -1.35 -9.08
C LEU A 136 -11.24 -2.52 -8.54
N ALA A 137 -10.77 -3.11 -7.46
CA ALA A 137 -11.51 -4.10 -6.70
C ALA A 137 -12.17 -3.43 -5.49
N GLU A 138 -13.47 -3.69 -5.32
CA GLU A 138 -14.21 -3.36 -4.10
C GLU A 138 -14.69 -4.66 -3.47
N LEU A 139 -14.20 -4.96 -2.27
CA LEU A 139 -14.62 -6.12 -1.48
C LEU A 139 -15.38 -5.64 -0.24
N ASP A 140 -16.62 -6.08 -0.10
CA ASP A 140 -17.37 -5.97 1.15
C ASP A 140 -16.95 -7.10 2.11
N LEU A 141 -16.36 -6.74 3.25
CA LEU A 141 -15.75 -7.67 4.21
C LEU A 141 -16.77 -8.42 5.09
N VAL A 142 -18.04 -8.01 5.06
CA VAL A 142 -19.12 -8.66 5.81
C VAL A 142 -19.79 -9.73 4.95
N THR A 143 -20.02 -9.41 3.68
CA THR A 143 -20.71 -10.29 2.71
C THR A 143 -19.76 -11.10 1.84
N ASP A 144 -18.46 -10.78 1.86
CA ASP A 144 -17.44 -11.27 0.93
C ASP A 144 -17.78 -11.02 -0.55
N HIS A 145 -18.67 -10.06 -0.83
CA HIS A 145 -19.05 -9.69 -2.19
C HIS A 145 -17.93 -8.86 -2.83
N LEU A 146 -17.30 -9.42 -3.86
CA LEU A 146 -16.27 -8.76 -4.65
C LEU A 146 -16.87 -8.15 -5.93
N GLN A 147 -16.57 -6.88 -6.18
CA GLN A 147 -16.79 -6.21 -7.45
C GLN A 147 -15.46 -5.83 -8.07
N LEU A 148 -15.32 -6.08 -9.37
CA LEU A 148 -14.13 -5.72 -10.15
C LEU A 148 -14.53 -4.75 -11.25
N HIS A 149 -13.87 -3.61 -11.30
CA HIS A 149 -14.05 -2.57 -12.30
C HIS A 149 -12.74 -2.39 -13.06
N PRO A 150 -12.60 -2.94 -14.28
CA PRO A 150 -11.46 -2.63 -15.12
C PRO A 150 -11.52 -1.15 -15.51
N ILE A 151 -10.36 -0.49 -15.47
CA ILE A 151 -10.20 0.90 -15.88
C ILE A 151 -9.12 0.96 -16.96
N GLU A 152 -9.57 1.16 -18.19
CA GLU A 152 -8.71 1.23 -19.36
C GLU A 152 -8.07 2.61 -19.50
N ASN A 153 -6.93 2.65 -20.21
CA ASN A 153 -6.27 3.88 -20.64
C ASN A 153 -5.82 4.83 -19.52
N LEU A 154 -5.68 4.32 -18.29
CA LEU A 154 -5.05 5.06 -17.22
C LEU A 154 -3.53 4.80 -17.23
N PRO A 155 -2.69 5.85 -17.24
CA PRO A 155 -1.25 5.65 -17.19
C PRO A 155 -0.83 5.02 -15.86
N VAL A 156 0.31 4.32 -15.86
CA VAL A 156 0.87 3.69 -14.65
C VAL A 156 1.09 4.72 -13.54
N LYS A 157 1.34 5.99 -13.87
CA LYS A 157 1.57 7.05 -12.88
C LYS A 157 0.33 7.52 -12.13
N THR A 158 -0.85 6.95 -12.41
CA THR A 158 -2.11 7.31 -11.75
C THR A 158 -2.05 7.12 -10.23
N VAL A 159 -2.70 8.04 -9.52
CA VAL A 159 -2.87 8.02 -8.07
C VAL A 159 -4.37 8.08 -7.77
N PHE A 160 -4.82 7.27 -6.81
CA PHE A 160 -6.21 7.24 -6.37
C PHE A 160 -6.30 7.87 -4.99
N SER A 161 -7.32 8.68 -4.75
CA SER A 161 -7.67 9.14 -3.42
C SER A 161 -9.10 8.73 -3.16
N ILE A 162 -9.29 7.99 -2.09
CA ILE A 162 -10.59 7.43 -1.71
C ILE A 162 -11.05 8.17 -0.47
N ASP A 163 -12.27 8.68 -0.52
CA ASP A 163 -12.89 9.38 0.60
C ASP A 163 -13.06 8.49 1.84
N LYS A 164 -13.59 9.09 2.91
CA LYS A 164 -13.62 8.45 4.23
C LYS A 164 -14.63 7.31 4.31
N ASP A 165 -15.73 7.38 3.57
CA ASP A 165 -16.78 6.35 3.55
C ASP A 165 -16.61 5.35 2.40
N GLY A 166 -15.68 5.60 1.48
CA GLY A 166 -15.44 4.76 0.31
C GLY A 166 -16.51 4.94 -0.77
N SER A 167 -17.24 6.05 -0.77
CA SER A 167 -18.29 6.36 -1.76
C SER A 167 -17.77 7.13 -2.97
N GLY A 168 -16.64 7.80 -2.82
CA GLY A 168 -16.03 8.66 -3.83
C GLY A 168 -14.55 8.37 -4.05
N ILE A 169 -14.15 8.41 -5.32
CA ILE A 169 -12.76 8.23 -5.74
C ILE A 169 -12.34 9.41 -6.61
N ILE A 170 -11.27 10.09 -6.19
CA ILE A 170 -10.57 11.08 -7.01
C ILE A 170 -9.41 10.38 -7.69
N ILE A 171 -9.36 10.47 -9.01
CA ILE A 171 -8.28 9.93 -9.84
C ILE A 171 -7.41 11.10 -10.29
N SER A 172 -6.13 11.04 -9.96
CA SER A 172 -5.14 12.03 -10.39
C SER A 172 -4.15 11.39 -11.36
N VAL A 173 -4.12 11.93 -12.57
CA VAL A 173 -3.20 11.50 -13.63
C VAL A 173 -2.11 12.55 -13.78
N GLY A 174 -0.87 12.17 -13.47
CA GLY A 174 0.29 13.01 -13.77
C GLY A 174 0.57 12.98 -15.26
N ASN A 175 0.28 14.07 -15.97
CA ASN A 175 0.77 14.28 -17.33
C ASN A 175 2.19 14.83 -17.24
N ASP A 176 3.18 13.98 -17.49
CA ASP A 176 4.47 14.50 -17.93
C ASP A 176 4.27 14.91 -19.40
N HIS A 177 4.22 16.21 -19.66
CA HIS A 177 4.57 16.66 -21.00
C HIS A 177 6.04 16.27 -21.20
N GLU A 178 6.29 15.17 -21.91
CA GLU A 178 7.60 14.93 -22.47
C GLU A 178 7.93 16.11 -23.40
N SER A 179 8.76 17.03 -22.92
CA SER A 179 9.49 17.93 -23.81
C SER A 179 10.36 17.03 -24.68
N GLN A 180 9.87 16.69 -25.88
CA GLN A 180 10.69 16.10 -26.92
C GLN A 180 11.69 17.16 -27.40
N LEU A 181 12.78 17.35 -26.66
CA LEU A 181 14.02 17.86 -27.23
C LEU A 181 14.60 16.74 -28.09
N VAL A 182 14.09 16.64 -29.33
CA VAL A 182 14.75 15.89 -30.40
C VAL A 182 16.12 16.53 -30.60
N LYS A 183 17.16 15.90 -30.05
CA LYS A 183 18.53 16.27 -30.35
C LYS A 183 18.80 15.81 -31.78
N PHE A 184 18.63 16.71 -32.75
CA PHE A 184 19.17 16.52 -34.09
C PHE A 184 20.70 16.39 -33.97
N GLY A 185 21.17 15.15 -33.94
CA GLY A 185 22.60 14.85 -34.07
C GLY A 185 23.02 15.12 -35.50
N TYR A 186 23.80 16.18 -35.70
CA TYR A 186 24.57 16.44 -36.91
C TYR A 186 25.43 15.20 -37.23
N ASN A 187 25.19 14.57 -38.38
CA ASN A 187 26.07 13.54 -38.90
C ASN A 187 27.16 14.23 -39.74
N SER A 188 28.26 14.65 -39.10
CA SER A 188 29.46 15.12 -39.80
C SER A 188 30.26 13.90 -40.25
N GLY A 189 29.95 13.39 -41.43
CA GLY A 189 30.85 12.49 -42.15
C GLY A 189 32.00 13.30 -42.76
N TYR A 190 33.23 13.02 -42.34
CA TYR A 190 34.42 13.44 -43.06
C TYR A 190 34.77 12.36 -44.09
N ASN A 191 34.83 12.74 -45.37
CA ASN A 191 35.74 12.15 -46.34
C ASN A 191 37.03 12.96 -46.34
#